data_AF-A0A847GD71-F1
#
_entry.id   AF-A0A847GD71-F1
#
_cell.length_a   1.000
_cell.length_b   1.000
_cell.length_c   1.000
_cell.angle_alpha   90.00
_cell.angle_beta   90.00
_cell.angle_gamma   90.00
#
_symmetry.space_group_name_H-M   'P 1'
#
loop_
_entity.id
_entity.type
_entity.pdbx_description
1 polymer ?
#
loop_
_entity_poly.entity_id
_entity_poly.type
_entity_poly.pdbx_seq_one_letter_code
_entity_poly.pdbx_strand_id
1 'polypeptide(L)'
;TEEEAVQMANDSPYGLASSVWSRDLVRADRVARALVTGNVSINNAMVTLGNPALPFGGVNDSGFGRYKGHFGLHSFSNIKSIMVDRQSSRIEAYWFPYSPKKFALLMQIFDTAFEKGPIGMLKTAWIGLKLELLSRKNRL
;
A
#
# COMPACT_ATOMS: atom_id res chain seq x y z
N THR A 1 -13.55 -33.53 1.10
CA THR A 1 -12.12 -33.46 0.74
C THR A 1 -11.43 -32.38 1.57
N GLU A 2 -10.16 -32.09 1.34
CA GLU A 2 -9.45 -30.96 1.98
C GLU A 2 -10.08 -29.62 1.56
N GLU A 3 -10.39 -29.49 0.28
CA GLU A 3 -10.95 -28.29 -0.34
C GLU A 3 -12.37 -28.01 0.18
N GLU A 4 -13.22 -29.03 0.28
CA GLU A 4 -14.57 -28.88 0.84
C GLU A 4 -14.54 -28.37 2.29
N ALA A 5 -13.61 -28.87 3.12
CA ALA A 5 -13.49 -28.43 4.50
C ALA A 5 -13.05 -26.96 4.60
N VAL A 6 -12.11 -26.53 3.74
CA VAL A 6 -11.70 -25.12 3.63
C VAL A 6 -12.86 -24.27 3.16
N GLN A 7 -13.61 -24.71 2.14
CA GLN A 7 -14.75 -23.97 1.60
C GLN A 7 -15.82 -23.77 2.67
N MET A 8 -16.18 -24.83 3.41
CA MET A 8 -17.15 -24.74 4.50
C MET A 8 -16.69 -23.81 5.63
N ALA A 9 -15.40 -23.85 5.99
CA ALA A 9 -14.87 -22.97 7.02
C ALA A 9 -14.88 -21.49 6.57
N ASN A 10 -14.57 -21.23 5.30
CA ASN A 10 -14.55 -19.89 4.71
C ASN A 10 -15.95 -19.33 4.38
N ASP A 11 -16.99 -20.17 4.36
CA ASP A 11 -18.39 -19.75 4.17
C ASP A 11 -18.98 -19.05 5.41
N SER A 12 -18.26 -19.08 6.54
CA SER A 12 -18.61 -18.32 7.73
C SER A 12 -18.50 -16.80 7.49
N PRO A 13 -19.49 -15.98 7.91
CA PRO A 13 -19.36 -14.52 7.88
C PRO A 13 -18.32 -14.01 8.88
N TYR A 14 -17.90 -14.84 9.84
CA TYR A 14 -16.90 -14.54 10.85
C TYR A 14 -15.54 -15.16 10.50
N GLY A 15 -14.46 -14.46 10.83
CA GLY A 15 -13.08 -14.90 10.61
C GLY A 15 -12.10 -14.35 11.67
N LEU A 16 -12.42 -14.49 12.96
CA LEU A 16 -11.52 -14.04 14.04
C LEU A 16 -10.31 -14.96 14.19
N ALA A 17 -10.57 -16.24 14.40
CA ALA A 17 -9.55 -17.26 14.61
C ALA A 17 -10.06 -18.62 14.12
N SER A 18 -9.14 -19.50 13.73
CA SER A 18 -9.43 -20.89 13.36
C SER A 18 -8.39 -21.83 13.97
N SER A 19 -8.72 -23.12 13.98
CA SER A 19 -7.84 -24.17 14.47
C SER A 19 -7.82 -25.34 13.49
N VAL A 20 -6.62 -25.83 13.17
CA VAL A 20 -6.42 -26.95 12.24
C VAL A 20 -5.78 -28.10 13.00
N TRP A 21 -6.37 -29.28 12.93
CA TRP A 21 -5.91 -30.47 13.64
C TRP A 21 -5.51 -31.56 12.65
N SER A 22 -4.24 -31.97 12.68
CA SER A 22 -3.72 -33.00 11.78
C SER A 22 -2.38 -33.53 12.28
N ARG A 23 -2.13 -34.83 12.06
CA ARG A 23 -0.81 -35.43 12.24
C ARG A 23 0.16 -35.10 11.09
N ASP A 24 -0.39 -34.84 9.90
CA ASP A 24 0.36 -34.34 8.76
C ASP A 24 0.44 -32.80 8.86
N LEU A 25 1.63 -32.30 9.20
CA LEU A 25 1.88 -30.87 9.38
C LEU A 25 1.96 -30.11 8.05
N VAL A 26 2.35 -30.78 6.96
CA VAL A 26 2.36 -30.16 5.62
C VAL A 26 0.93 -29.89 5.20
N ARG A 27 0.05 -30.86 5.43
CA ARG A 27 -1.38 -30.69 5.23
C ARG A 27 -1.98 -29.59 6.10
N ALA A 28 -1.62 -29.56 7.39
CA ALA A 28 -2.13 -28.55 8.32
C ALA A 28 -1.73 -27.14 7.89
N ASP A 29 -0.48 -26.93 7.46
CA ASP A 29 0.01 -25.64 6.96
C ASP A 29 -0.72 -25.20 5.69
N ARG A 30 -0.95 -26.11 4.72
CA ARG A 30 -1.74 -25.81 3.52
C ARG A 30 -3.16 -25.33 3.88
N VAL A 31 -3.84 -26.08 4.75
CA VAL A 31 -5.19 -25.71 5.20
C VAL A 31 -5.16 -24.38 5.94
N ALA A 32 -4.23 -24.18 6.88
CA ALA A 32 -4.10 -22.95 7.65
C ALA A 32 -3.91 -21.71 6.76
N ARG A 33 -3.14 -21.82 5.68
CA ARG A 33 -2.93 -20.74 4.70
C ARG A 33 -4.16 -20.45 3.83
N ALA A 34 -5.02 -21.46 3.62
CA ALA A 34 -6.21 -21.34 2.80
C ALA A 34 -7.43 -20.80 3.58
N LEU A 35 -7.38 -20.81 4.93
CA LEU A 35 -8.44 -20.28 5.77
C LEU A 35 -8.45 -18.75 5.80
N VAL A 36 -9.63 -18.17 5.56
CA VAL A 36 -9.88 -16.72 5.62
C VAL A 36 -10.19 -16.34 7.07
N THR A 37 -9.14 -16.16 7.86
CA THR A 37 -9.26 -15.83 9.27
C THR A 37 -8.11 -14.95 9.74
N GLY A 38 -8.30 -14.26 10.85
CA GLY A 38 -7.28 -13.41 11.46
C GLY A 38 -6.09 -14.17 12.03
N ASN A 39 -6.33 -15.37 12.57
CA ASN A 39 -5.34 -16.14 13.32
C ASN A 39 -5.61 -17.64 13.14
N VAL A 40 -4.57 -18.45 12.98
CA VAL A 40 -4.71 -19.92 12.95
C VAL A 40 -3.80 -20.58 13.98
N SER A 41 -4.34 -21.52 14.74
CA SER A 41 -3.57 -22.42 15.61
C SER A 41 -3.56 -23.83 15.01
N ILE A 42 -2.38 -24.42 14.79
CA ILE A 42 -2.26 -25.82 14.36
C ILE A 42 -2.07 -26.71 15.60
N ASN A 43 -2.88 -27.77 15.70
CA ASN A 43 -2.88 -28.74 16.81
C ASN A 43 -3.04 -28.11 18.20
N ASN A 44 -3.71 -26.96 18.25
CA ASN A 44 -4.04 -26.27 19.48
C ASN A 44 -5.18 -25.26 19.22
N ALA A 45 -5.81 -24.75 20.27
CA ALA A 45 -6.77 -23.68 20.22
C ALA A 45 -6.25 -22.47 21.00
N MET A 46 -6.50 -21.25 20.49
CA MET A 46 -6.21 -19.98 21.17
C MET A 46 -4.74 -19.67 21.49
N VAL A 47 -3.77 -20.50 21.12
CA VAL A 47 -2.33 -20.22 21.41
C VAL A 47 -1.81 -18.96 20.73
N THR A 48 -2.39 -18.57 19.59
CA THR A 48 -2.08 -17.28 18.94
C THR A 48 -2.48 -16.08 19.79
N LEU A 49 -3.53 -16.20 20.62
CA LEU A 49 -3.94 -15.15 21.56
C LEU A 49 -2.91 -15.00 22.69
N GLY A 50 -2.33 -16.10 23.16
CA GLY A 50 -1.37 -16.10 24.27
C GLY A 50 0.01 -15.52 23.94
N ASN A 51 0.41 -15.48 22.66
CA ASN A 51 1.70 -14.93 22.26
C ASN A 51 1.62 -13.41 22.02
N PRO A 52 2.20 -12.53 22.86
CA PRO A 52 2.11 -11.08 22.71
C PRO A 52 2.84 -10.51 21.49
N ALA A 53 3.75 -11.28 20.87
CA ALA A 53 4.50 -10.84 19.70
C ALA A 53 3.72 -11.05 18.39
N LEU A 54 2.73 -11.93 18.36
CA LEU A 54 1.90 -12.18 17.19
C LEU A 54 0.80 -11.10 17.06
N PRO A 55 0.56 -10.56 15.84
CA PRO A 55 -0.59 -9.70 15.60
C PRO A 55 -1.89 -10.48 15.82
N PHE A 56 -2.91 -9.81 16.36
CA PHE A 56 -4.22 -10.40 16.59
C PHE A 56 -5.33 -9.44 16.15
N GLY A 57 -6.32 -9.96 15.45
CA GLY A 57 -7.51 -9.25 14.97
C GLY A 57 -8.18 -10.07 13.89
N GLY A 58 -9.46 -9.82 13.60
CA GLY A 58 -10.26 -10.63 12.68
C GLY A 58 -10.26 -10.14 11.23
N VAL A 59 -11.03 -10.84 10.42
CA VAL A 59 -11.49 -10.40 9.09
C VAL A 59 -13.01 -10.56 9.01
N ASN A 60 -13.63 -10.03 7.95
CA ASN A 60 -15.09 -10.03 7.74
C ASN A 60 -15.84 -9.41 8.95
N ASP A 61 -16.94 -10.01 9.39
CA ASP A 61 -17.74 -9.50 10.50
C ASP A 61 -17.05 -9.66 11.86
N SER A 62 -15.90 -10.34 11.91
CA SER A 62 -15.03 -10.36 13.10
C SER A 62 -14.14 -9.12 13.23
N GLY A 63 -14.24 -8.17 12.30
CA GLY A 63 -13.59 -6.86 12.36
C GLY A 63 -12.41 -6.70 11.41
N PHE A 64 -11.69 -5.59 11.57
CA PHE A 64 -10.54 -5.20 10.74
C PHE A 64 -9.40 -4.66 11.60
N GLY A 65 -8.20 -4.56 11.02
CA GLY A 65 -7.00 -4.13 11.74
C GLY A 65 -6.42 -5.21 12.66
N ARG A 66 -5.26 -4.92 13.28
CA ARG A 66 -4.55 -5.84 14.17
C ARG A 66 -4.01 -5.09 15.38
N TYR A 67 -4.05 -5.70 16.55
CA TYR A 67 -3.33 -5.23 17.74
C TYR A 67 -2.28 -6.27 18.15
N LYS A 68 -1.42 -5.95 19.13
CA LYS A 68 -0.23 -6.72 19.56
C LYS A 68 0.92 -6.75 18.54
N GLY A 69 2.09 -7.19 19.01
CA GLY A 69 3.32 -7.16 18.23
C GLY A 69 3.66 -5.76 17.71
N HIS A 70 4.53 -5.71 16.69
CA HIS A 70 4.87 -4.45 16.04
C HIS A 70 3.70 -3.87 15.24
N PHE A 71 2.81 -4.72 14.70
CA PHE A 71 1.64 -4.28 13.92
C PHE A 71 0.67 -3.48 14.79
N GLY A 72 0.44 -3.93 16.03
CA GLY A 72 -0.40 -3.19 16.97
C GLY A 72 0.14 -1.81 17.30
N LEU A 73 1.46 -1.67 17.48
CA LEU A 73 2.07 -0.35 17.68
C LEU A 73 1.79 0.57 16.47
N HIS A 74 1.93 0.05 15.24
CA HIS A 74 1.60 0.81 14.04
C HIS A 74 0.12 1.20 13.97
N SER A 75 -0.80 0.35 14.42
CA SER A 75 -2.24 0.66 14.43
C SER A 75 -2.62 1.81 15.37
N PHE A 76 -1.80 2.10 16.38
CA PHE A 76 -1.98 3.27 17.27
C PHE A 76 -1.03 4.44 16.94
N SER A 77 -0.31 4.37 15.82
CA SER A 77 0.64 5.39 15.39
C SER A 77 0.05 6.22 14.24
N ASN A 78 0.35 7.53 14.23
CA ASN A 78 0.10 8.38 13.07
C ASN A 78 1.31 8.31 12.13
N ILE A 79 1.18 7.60 11.00
CA ILE A 79 2.26 7.47 10.01
C ILE A 79 2.43 8.81 9.28
N LYS A 80 3.56 9.50 9.52
CA LYS A 80 3.89 10.79 8.92
C LYS A 80 5.06 10.66 7.95
N SER A 81 4.81 11.01 6.68
CA SER A 81 5.86 11.15 5.67
C SER A 81 6.48 12.54 5.70
N ILE A 82 7.81 12.62 5.72
CA ILE A 82 8.57 13.88 5.67
C ILE A 82 9.61 13.77 4.55
N MET A 83 9.63 14.75 3.66
CA MET A 83 10.63 14.85 2.58
C MET A 83 11.35 16.19 2.69
N VAL A 84 12.67 16.15 2.52
CA VAL A 84 13.51 17.35 2.44
C VAL A 84 13.94 17.53 0.99
N ASP A 85 13.50 18.63 0.38
CA ASP A 85 14.07 19.12 -0.89
C ASP A 85 15.36 19.90 -0.58
N ARG A 86 16.49 19.41 -1.08
CA ARG A 86 17.80 20.07 -0.94
C ARG A 86 18.05 21.12 -2.03
N GLN A 87 16.99 21.85 -2.42
CA GLN A 87 17.00 22.78 -3.55
C GLN A 87 17.40 22.11 -4.86
N SER A 88 16.71 21.02 -5.19
CA SER A 88 16.91 20.36 -6.47
C SER A 88 16.89 21.37 -7.62
N SER A 89 17.83 21.25 -8.56
CA SER A 89 17.81 22.04 -9.79
C SER A 89 16.64 21.68 -10.71
N ARG A 90 15.86 20.66 -10.34
CA ARG A 90 14.69 20.20 -11.08
C ARG A 90 13.62 21.29 -11.18
N ILE A 91 12.94 21.25 -12.32
CA ILE A 91 11.83 22.15 -12.63
C ILE A 91 10.65 21.80 -11.73
N GLU A 92 10.21 22.76 -10.93
CA GLU A 92 8.96 22.65 -10.19
C GLU A 92 7.83 23.26 -11.00
N ALA A 93 7.34 22.44 -11.92
CA ALA A 93 6.25 22.74 -12.84
C ALA A 93 5.00 23.28 -12.15
N TYR A 94 4.74 22.86 -10.90
CA TYR A 94 3.55 23.19 -10.11
C TYR A 94 3.78 24.30 -9.08
N TRP A 95 5.00 24.84 -8.97
CA TRP A 95 5.30 25.86 -7.96
C TRP A 95 4.58 27.18 -8.28
N PHE A 96 4.22 27.95 -7.26
CA PHE A 96 3.62 29.28 -7.42
C PHE A 96 4.56 30.24 -8.21
N PRO A 97 4.06 31.24 -8.98
CA PRO A 97 2.66 31.64 -9.17
C PRO A 97 1.91 30.79 -10.19
N TYR A 98 0.62 30.58 -9.91
CA TYR A 98 -0.31 29.92 -10.82
C TYR A 98 -0.77 30.90 -11.91
N SER A 99 -0.74 30.46 -13.17
CA SER A 99 -1.29 31.24 -14.28
C SER A 99 -1.91 30.30 -15.33
N PRO A 100 -2.94 30.76 -16.08
CA PRO A 100 -3.53 29.95 -17.15
C PRO A 100 -2.49 29.49 -18.19
N LYS A 101 -1.49 30.33 -18.49
CA LYS A 101 -0.39 30.00 -19.41
C LYS A 101 0.49 28.87 -18.88
N LYS A 102 0.83 28.90 -17.58
CA LYS A 102 1.63 27.87 -16.93
C LYS A 102 0.89 26.53 -16.88
N PHE A 103 -0.41 26.56 -16.60
CA PHE A 103 -1.27 25.38 -16.62
C PHE A 103 -1.35 24.76 -18.02
N ALA A 104 -1.55 25.59 -19.06
CA ALA A 104 -1.58 25.10 -20.44
C ALA A 104 -0.25 24.44 -20.86
N LEU A 105 0.90 25.04 -20.50
CA LEU A 105 2.22 24.47 -20.78
C LEU A 105 2.45 23.15 -20.04
N LEU A 106 2.02 23.07 -18.78
CA LEU A 106 2.10 21.84 -17.99
C LEU A 106 1.25 20.71 -18.60
N MET A 107 0.04 21.01 -19.06
CA MET A 107 -0.79 20.01 -19.76
C MET A 107 -0.15 19.56 -21.07
N GLN A 108 0.45 20.48 -21.83
CA GLN A 108 1.22 20.12 -23.02
C GLN A 108 2.44 19.23 -22.71
N ILE A 109 3.09 19.36 -21.55
CA ILE A 109 4.14 18.42 -21.12
C ILE A 109 3.54 17.04 -20.93
N PHE A 110 2.39 16.92 -20.25
CA PHE A 110 1.74 15.61 -20.09
C PHE A 110 1.37 14.97 -21.43
N ASP A 111 0.78 15.74 -22.35
CA ASP A 111 0.40 15.23 -23.68
C ASP A 111 1.63 14.80 -24.49
N THR A 112 2.71 15.58 -24.46
CA THR A 112 3.94 15.29 -25.22
C THR A 112 4.85 14.26 -24.55
N ALA A 113 4.76 14.05 -23.24
CA ALA A 113 5.55 13.04 -22.53
C ALA A 113 5.19 11.61 -22.96
N PHE A 114 3.99 11.40 -23.51
CA PHE A 114 3.56 10.13 -24.09
C PHE A 114 3.77 10.03 -25.61
N GLU A 115 4.17 11.11 -26.29
CA GLU A 115 4.57 11.07 -27.71
C GLU A 115 5.94 10.38 -27.84
N LYS A 116 5.96 9.18 -28.43
CA LYS A 116 7.21 8.43 -28.66
C LYS A 116 8.03 9.07 -29.78
N GLY A 117 9.34 9.23 -29.54
CA GLY A 117 10.32 9.60 -30.57
C GLY A 117 11.13 10.86 -30.24
N PRO A 118 12.21 11.13 -31.00
CA PRO A 118 13.15 12.21 -30.73
C PRO A 118 12.53 13.61 -30.82
N ILE A 119 11.52 13.78 -31.68
CA ILE A 119 10.79 15.05 -31.87
C ILE A 119 9.93 15.37 -30.64
N GLY A 120 9.24 14.37 -30.08
CA GLY A 120 8.46 14.51 -28.85
C GLY A 120 9.34 14.92 -27.67
N MET A 121 10.51 14.28 -27.53
CA MET A 121 11.47 14.60 -26.47
C MET A 121 12.02 16.03 -26.55
N LEU A 122 12.37 16.50 -27.75
CA LEU A 122 12.80 17.90 -27.97
C LEU A 122 11.70 18.90 -27.65
N LYS A 123 10.45 18.59 -28.02
CA LYS A 123 9.28 19.42 -27.73
C LYS A 123 9.01 19.49 -26.23
N THR A 124 9.04 18.37 -25.51
CA THR A 124 8.89 18.32 -24.05
C THR A 124 10.01 19.10 -23.35
N ALA A 125 11.26 18.98 -23.80
CA ALA A 125 12.38 19.74 -23.24
C ALA A 125 12.22 21.26 -23.43
N TRP A 126 11.80 21.69 -24.62
CA TRP A 126 11.53 23.10 -24.91
C TRP A 126 10.37 23.68 -24.09
N ILE A 127 9.29 22.91 -23.92
CA ILE A 127 8.15 23.30 -23.08
C ILE A 127 8.56 23.34 -21.59
N GLY A 128 9.37 22.38 -21.14
CA GLY A 128 9.96 22.35 -19.79
C GLY A 128 10.75 23.62 -19.48
N LEU A 129 11.63 24.04 -20.40
CA LEU A 129 12.40 25.28 -20.25
C LEU A 129 11.51 26.52 -20.13
N LYS A 130 10.45 26.62 -20.96
CA LYS A 130 9.46 27.72 -20.86
C LYS A 130 8.75 27.72 -19.51
N LEU A 131 8.44 26.54 -18.98
CA LEU A 131 7.76 26.38 -17.71
C LEU A 131 8.65 26.79 -16.53
N GLU A 132 9.94 26.45 -16.60
CA GLU A 132 10.95 26.86 -15.62
C GLU A 132 11.11 28.38 -15.58
N LEU A 133 11.19 29.04 -16.74
CA LEU A 133 11.27 30.51 -16.83
C LEU A 133 10.05 31.22 -16.21
N LEU A 134 8.89 30.59 -16.23
CA LEU A 134 7.67 31.08 -15.58
C LEU A 134 7.60 30.73 -14.09
N SER A 135 8.37 29.73 -13.64
CA SER A 135 8.43 29.29 -12.26
C SER A 135 9.43 30.15 -11.48
N ARG A 136 8.94 31.25 -10.89
CA ARG A 136 9.76 32.16 -10.06
C ARG A 136 9.97 31.61 -8.64
N LYS A 137 10.58 30.43 -8.50
CA LYS A 137 10.94 29.90 -7.18
C LYS A 137 12.24 30.54 -6.71
N ASN A 138 12.15 31.35 -5.66
CA ASN A 138 13.33 31.74 -4.90
C ASN A 138 13.83 30.50 -4.15
N ARG A 139 14.95 29.94 -4.60
CA ARG A 139 15.65 28.87 -3.88
C ARG A 139 16.33 29.51 -2.66
N LEU A 140 16.27 28.83 -1.51
CA LEU A 140 16.83 29.31 -0.24
C LEU A 140 18.35 29.39 -0.25
#